data_AF-A0AAD0U8P2-F1
#
_entry.id   AF-A0AAD0U8P2-F1
#
_cell.length_a   1.000
_cell.length_b   1.000
_cell.length_c   1.000
_cell.angle_alpha   90.00
_cell.angle_beta   90.00
_cell.angle_gamma   90.00
#
_symmetry.space_group_name_H-M   'P 1'
#
loop_
_entity.id
_entity.type
_entity.pdbx_description
1 polymer ?
#
loop_
_entity_poly.entity_id
_entity_poly.type
_entity_poly.pdbx_seq_one_letter_code
_entity_poly.pdbx_strand_id
1 'polypeptide(L)'
;MKLITSKDNPVFKDLKQLATSSQARRRAGQSLLDGVHLAQAWLQHRGAPQVCVVAESAQYHPEVAPILAQCEALHAQCLVLADRLYDAISTVENGVGLLLLVTTPEPAAPTSLKESAVLLDGLQDPGNLGSILRSAAAAGVKQVFCSPGTAAAWSPKVLRAGMGAHFVLDIFENADLVALCAASRIPLLATSSHAAQTIYDCDLSGPVAWLLGHEGQGVSAALQDAATHEVVIPHLGEMESLNVAAAAAVCLFEQLRQRTVGR
;
A
#
# COMPACT_ATOMS: atom_id res chain seq x y z
N MET A 1 30.26 -0.09 10.38
CA MET A 1 29.01 -0.83 10.69
C MET A 1 29.30 -2.05 11.55
N LYS A 2 28.35 -2.50 12.37
CA LYS A 2 28.47 -3.72 13.20
C LYS A 2 28.04 -4.95 12.39
N LEU A 3 28.89 -5.98 12.32
CA LEU A 3 28.55 -7.28 11.74
C LEU A 3 27.84 -8.17 12.77
N ILE A 4 26.70 -8.76 12.39
CA ILE A 4 25.94 -9.72 13.19
C ILE A 4 26.00 -11.08 12.50
N THR A 5 26.60 -12.05 13.18
CA THR A 5 26.78 -13.42 12.67
C THR A 5 25.98 -14.47 13.46
N SER A 6 25.42 -14.12 14.63
CA SER A 6 24.71 -15.04 15.51
C SER A 6 23.19 -14.93 15.39
N LYS A 7 22.52 -16.09 15.25
CA LYS A 7 21.05 -16.22 15.30
C LYS A 7 20.43 -15.84 16.65
N ASP A 8 21.25 -15.80 17.70
CA ASP A 8 20.81 -15.46 19.04
C ASP A 8 20.86 -13.96 19.34
N ASN A 9 21.39 -13.17 18.41
CA ASN A 9 21.42 -11.72 18.53
C ASN A 9 19.98 -11.15 18.61
N PRO A 10 19.67 -10.32 19.63
CA PRO A 10 18.35 -9.72 19.78
C PRO A 10 17.86 -8.95 18.54
N VAL A 11 18.72 -8.16 17.90
CA VAL A 11 18.35 -7.37 16.71
C VAL A 11 17.92 -8.29 15.56
N PHE A 12 18.64 -9.39 15.36
CA PHE A 12 18.26 -10.37 14.34
C PHE A 12 16.91 -11.03 14.65
N LYS A 13 16.69 -11.42 15.92
CA LYS A 13 15.42 -12.02 16.36
C LYS A 13 14.24 -11.06 16.13
N ASP A 14 14.42 -9.79 16.46
CA ASP A 14 13.41 -8.74 16.25
C ASP A 14 13.09 -8.55 14.76
N LEU A 15 14.12 -8.39 13.92
CA LEU A 15 13.95 -8.28 12.46
C LEU A 15 13.24 -9.51 11.87
N LYS A 16 13.63 -10.72 12.30
CA LYS A 16 12.99 -11.95 11.85
C LYS A 16 11.52 -12.01 12.26
N GLN A 17 11.20 -11.63 13.48
CA GLN A 17 9.81 -11.58 13.95
C GLN A 17 8.98 -10.57 13.17
N LEU A 18 9.53 -9.39 12.88
CA LEU A 18 8.90 -8.37 12.05
C LEU A 18 8.70 -8.83 10.60
N ALA A 19 9.56 -9.68 10.05
CA ALA A 19 9.37 -10.24 8.70
C ALA A 19 8.18 -11.20 8.65
N THR A 20 8.05 -12.09 9.64
CA THR A 20 7.09 -13.19 9.59
C THR A 20 5.75 -12.90 10.26
N SER A 21 5.62 -11.87 11.12
CA SER A 21 4.41 -11.61 11.89
C SER A 21 3.82 -10.23 11.64
N SER A 22 2.59 -10.19 11.11
CA SER A 22 1.80 -8.95 10.96
C SER A 22 1.47 -8.33 12.32
N GLN A 23 1.15 -9.15 13.32
CA GLN A 23 0.87 -8.67 14.67
C GLN A 23 2.09 -8.02 15.31
N ALA A 24 3.30 -8.57 15.08
CA ALA A 24 4.54 -7.97 15.58
C ALA A 24 4.78 -6.59 14.95
N ARG A 25 4.62 -6.46 13.62
CA ARG A 25 4.72 -5.17 12.91
C ARG A 25 3.74 -4.14 13.45
N ARG A 26 2.47 -4.52 13.61
CA ARG A 26 1.43 -3.63 14.16
C ARG A 26 1.74 -3.20 15.59
N ARG A 27 2.13 -4.13 16.47
CA ARG A 27 2.49 -3.82 17.86
C ARG A 27 3.69 -2.88 17.96
N ALA A 28 4.66 -3.04 17.07
CA ALA A 28 5.88 -2.24 17.06
C ALA A 28 5.73 -0.91 16.32
N GLY A 29 4.66 -0.70 15.54
CA GLY A 29 4.54 0.45 14.63
C GLY A 29 5.66 0.47 13.58
N GLN A 30 6.12 -0.72 13.15
CA GLN A 30 7.32 -0.87 12.32
C GLN A 30 7.08 -1.79 11.12
N SER A 31 7.77 -1.49 10.02
CA SER A 31 7.72 -2.26 8.77
C SER A 31 9.11 -2.51 8.22
N LEU A 32 9.25 -3.61 7.48
CA LEU A 32 10.48 -3.95 6.76
C LEU A 32 10.30 -3.68 5.28
N LEU A 33 11.20 -2.89 4.71
CA LEU A 33 11.29 -2.61 3.29
C LEU A 33 12.41 -3.48 2.71
N ASP A 34 12.03 -4.48 1.92
CA ASP A 34 12.95 -5.49 1.39
C ASP A 34 13.27 -5.18 -0.07
N GLY A 35 14.52 -4.80 -0.34
CA GLY A 35 15.03 -4.49 -1.67
C GLY A 35 15.33 -3.01 -1.95
N VAL A 36 16.14 -2.80 -2.99
CA VAL A 36 16.68 -1.51 -3.43
C VAL A 36 15.61 -0.49 -3.80
N HIS A 37 14.61 -0.91 -4.59
CA HIS A 37 13.58 0.01 -5.08
C HIS A 37 12.76 0.62 -3.92
N LEU A 38 12.35 -0.20 -2.95
CA LEU A 38 11.62 0.30 -1.78
C LEU A 38 12.51 1.18 -0.91
N ALA A 39 13.79 0.84 -0.76
CA ALA A 39 14.73 1.65 0.00
C ALA A 39 14.93 3.04 -0.62
N GLN A 40 15.13 3.10 -1.94
CA GLN A 40 15.24 4.35 -2.69
C GLN A 40 13.98 5.21 -2.58
N ALA A 41 12.81 4.61 -2.83
CA ALA A 41 11.54 5.31 -2.75
C ALA A 41 11.28 5.84 -1.32
N TRP A 42 11.64 5.08 -0.28
CA TRP A 42 11.54 5.55 1.11
C TRP A 42 12.43 6.77 1.35
N LEU A 43 13.72 6.67 1.00
CA LEU A 43 14.68 7.76 1.19
C LEU A 43 14.26 9.03 0.44
N GLN A 44 13.70 8.89 -0.76
CA GLN A 44 13.19 10.00 -1.55
C GLN A 44 11.99 10.70 -0.91
N HIS A 45 11.04 9.94 -0.35
CA HIS A 45 9.76 10.50 0.11
C HIS A 45 9.67 10.74 1.62
N ARG A 46 10.46 10.01 2.42
CA ARG A 46 10.33 9.95 3.89
C ARG A 46 11.64 10.22 4.63
N GLY A 47 12.79 10.14 3.96
CA GLY A 47 14.10 10.39 4.55
C GLY A 47 14.66 9.19 5.33
N ALA A 48 15.29 9.45 6.47
CA ALA A 48 16.10 8.45 7.19
C ALA A 48 15.28 7.24 7.66
N PRO A 49 15.71 5.99 7.42
CA PRO A 49 15.14 4.82 8.06
C PRO A 49 15.61 4.70 9.52
N GLN A 50 14.95 3.85 10.31
CA GLN A 50 15.44 3.54 11.67
C GLN A 50 16.73 2.72 11.61
N VAL A 51 16.73 1.69 10.76
CA VAL A 51 17.90 0.83 10.54
C VAL A 51 18.03 0.49 9.06
N CYS A 52 19.24 0.61 8.52
CA CYS A 52 19.66 0.06 7.24
C CYS A 52 20.42 -1.25 7.50
N VAL A 53 19.97 -2.34 6.91
CA VAL A 53 20.53 -3.67 7.05
C VAL A 53 21.04 -4.15 5.70
N VAL A 54 22.30 -4.54 5.65
CA VAL A 54 22.95 -5.03 4.43
C VAL A 54 23.48 -6.44 4.65
N ALA A 55 23.35 -7.32 3.66
CA ALA A 55 24.01 -8.63 3.67
C ALA A 55 25.54 -8.46 3.54
N GLU A 56 26.35 -9.31 4.15
CA GLU A 56 27.81 -9.16 4.10
C GLU A 56 28.36 -9.17 2.67
N SER A 57 27.77 -9.99 1.80
CA SER A 57 28.13 -10.06 0.37
C SER A 57 27.71 -8.82 -0.43
N ALA A 58 26.74 -8.05 0.06
CA ALA A 58 26.12 -6.92 -0.65
C ALA A 58 26.72 -5.55 -0.31
N GLN A 59 27.62 -5.46 0.66
CA GLN A 59 28.13 -4.19 1.18
C GLN A 59 28.72 -3.26 0.10
N TYR A 60 29.38 -3.85 -0.91
CA TYR A 60 30.02 -3.13 -2.02
C TYR A 60 29.25 -3.28 -3.33
N HIS A 61 28.03 -3.82 -3.30
CA HIS A 61 27.23 -3.98 -4.50
C HIS A 61 26.85 -2.59 -5.07
N PRO A 62 26.95 -2.36 -6.39
CA PRO A 62 26.76 -1.05 -6.99
C PRO A 62 25.36 -0.44 -6.77
N GLU A 63 24.34 -1.28 -6.61
CA GLU A 63 22.98 -0.82 -6.29
C GLU A 63 22.77 -0.51 -4.80
N VAL A 64 23.56 -1.12 -3.91
CA VAL A 64 23.39 -1.03 -2.45
C VAL A 64 24.27 0.07 -1.86
N ALA A 65 25.53 0.17 -2.30
CA ALA A 65 26.49 1.12 -1.76
C ALA A 65 26.01 2.59 -1.79
N PRO A 66 25.33 3.10 -2.85
CA PRO A 66 24.80 4.47 -2.85
C PRO A 66 23.72 4.68 -1.77
N ILE A 67 22.85 3.69 -1.59
CA ILE A 67 21.76 3.75 -0.61
C ILE A 67 22.32 3.68 0.81
N LEU A 68 23.30 2.80 1.03
CA LEU A 68 23.98 2.70 2.31
C LEU A 68 24.67 4.02 2.68
N ALA A 69 25.42 4.62 1.75
CA ALA A 69 26.06 5.91 1.96
C ALA A 69 25.04 7.02 2.26
N GLN A 70 23.88 7.02 1.58
CA GLN A 70 22.80 7.96 1.87
C GLN A 70 22.22 7.75 3.27
N CYS A 71 22.00 6.51 3.70
CA CYS A 71 21.57 6.18 5.06
C CYS A 71 22.58 6.66 6.13
N GLU A 72 23.88 6.46 5.89
CA GLU A 72 24.95 6.92 6.78
C GLU A 72 25.01 8.46 6.86
N ALA A 73 24.85 9.14 5.72
CA ALA A 73 24.79 10.60 5.66
C ALA A 73 23.56 11.18 6.41
N LEU A 74 22.47 10.42 6.45
CA LEU A 74 21.28 10.74 7.23
C LEU A 74 21.37 10.30 8.71
N HIS A 75 22.53 9.80 9.14
CA HIS A 75 22.78 9.28 10.49
C HIS A 75 21.86 8.12 10.90
N ALA A 76 21.34 7.35 9.94
CA ALA A 76 20.61 6.13 10.23
C ALA A 76 21.53 5.02 10.76
N GLN A 77 21.00 4.15 11.63
CA GLN A 77 21.77 3.01 12.13
C GLN A 77 22.03 2.02 10.99
N CYS A 78 23.30 1.74 10.67
CA CYS A 78 23.67 0.80 9.61
C CYS A 78 24.33 -0.48 10.18
N LEU A 79 23.78 -1.64 9.82
CA LEU A 79 24.20 -2.95 10.30
C LEU A 79 24.47 -3.91 9.15
N VAL A 80 25.39 -4.84 9.36
CA VAL A 80 25.66 -5.92 8.41
C VAL A 80 25.20 -7.24 9.02
N LEU A 81 24.48 -8.05 8.26
CA LEU A 81 24.14 -9.43 8.62
C LEU A 81 24.99 -10.39 7.80
N ALA A 82 25.46 -11.48 8.41
CA ALA A 82 25.94 -12.62 7.65
C ALA A 82 24.86 -13.10 6.67
N ASP A 83 25.23 -13.50 5.44
CA ASP A 83 24.26 -13.79 4.37
C ASP A 83 23.17 -14.78 4.81
N ARG A 84 23.57 -15.86 5.50
CA ARG A 84 22.64 -16.86 6.07
C ARG A 84 21.56 -16.30 7.00
N LEU A 85 21.84 -15.20 7.69
CA LEU A 85 20.88 -14.52 8.57
C LEU A 85 20.00 -13.59 7.74
N TYR A 86 20.58 -12.86 6.78
CA TYR A 86 19.82 -12.03 5.85
C TYR A 86 18.78 -12.86 5.08
N ASP A 87 19.18 -14.01 4.54
CA ASP A 87 18.32 -14.93 3.78
C ASP A 87 17.14 -15.49 4.60
N ALA A 88 17.29 -15.54 5.93
CA ALA A 88 16.23 -15.98 6.83
C ALA A 88 15.17 -14.89 7.11
N ILE A 89 15.40 -13.66 6.66
CA ILE A 89 14.52 -12.48 6.81
C ILE A 89 13.97 -12.04 5.46
N SER A 90 14.83 -11.98 4.45
CA SER A 90 14.47 -11.57 3.10
C SER A 90 13.41 -12.48 2.50
N THR A 91 12.48 -11.86 1.80
CA THR A 91 11.40 -12.51 1.06
C THR A 91 11.57 -12.34 -0.45
N VAL A 92 12.55 -11.55 -0.89
CA VAL A 92 12.82 -11.28 -2.30
C VAL A 92 13.73 -12.36 -2.86
N GLU A 93 13.22 -13.11 -3.83
CA GLU A 93 14.01 -14.05 -4.61
C GLU A 93 15.05 -13.29 -5.43
N ASN A 94 16.32 -13.71 -5.35
CA ASN A 94 17.46 -13.03 -6.00
C ASN A 94 17.61 -11.55 -5.59
N GLY A 95 17.20 -11.20 -4.36
CA GLY A 95 17.41 -9.86 -3.83
C GLY A 95 18.90 -9.52 -3.68
N VAL A 96 19.23 -8.24 -3.82
CA VAL A 96 20.62 -7.74 -3.76
C VAL A 96 21.10 -7.43 -2.33
N GLY A 97 20.47 -8.00 -1.30
CA GLY A 97 20.98 -7.95 0.07
C GLY A 97 20.78 -6.63 0.83
N LEU A 98 19.68 -5.90 0.62
CA LEU A 98 19.37 -4.64 1.32
C LEU A 98 17.95 -4.67 1.91
N LEU A 99 17.86 -4.31 3.19
CA LEU A 99 16.61 -4.19 3.93
C LEU A 99 16.61 -2.93 4.79
N LEU A 100 15.49 -2.20 4.84
CA LEU A 100 15.29 -1.09 5.78
C LEU A 100 14.24 -1.46 6.82
N LEU A 101 14.52 -1.12 8.09
CA LEU A 101 13.52 -1.04 9.14
C LEU A 101 13.04 0.41 9.24
N VAL A 102 11.73 0.61 9.15
CA VAL A 102 11.10 1.94 9.17
C VAL A 102 9.97 1.99 10.18
N THR A 103 9.71 3.18 10.71
CA THR A 103 8.45 3.46 11.42
C THR A 103 7.33 3.49 10.39
N THR A 104 6.31 2.66 10.60
CA THR A 104 5.12 2.65 9.76
C THR A 104 4.41 4.00 9.87
N PRO A 105 4.15 4.72 8.76
CA PRO A 105 3.34 5.92 8.77
C PRO A 105 1.94 5.67 9.33
N GLU A 106 1.52 6.50 10.30
CA GLU A 106 0.18 6.48 10.89
C GLU A 106 -0.45 7.87 10.72
N PRO A 107 -1.11 8.14 9.57
CA PRO A 107 -1.81 9.41 9.37
C PRO A 107 -2.99 9.53 10.33
N ALA A 108 -3.32 10.77 10.73
CA ALA A 108 -4.50 11.03 11.54
C ALA A 108 -5.77 10.79 10.71
N ALA A 109 -6.66 9.92 11.20
CA ALA A 109 -7.93 9.63 10.53
C ALA A 109 -8.79 10.90 10.41
N PRO A 110 -9.30 11.23 9.21
CA PRO A 110 -10.21 12.35 9.06
C PRO A 110 -11.57 12.03 9.69
N THR A 111 -12.27 13.07 10.15
CA THR A 111 -13.62 12.93 10.73
C THR A 111 -14.73 12.84 9.68
N SER A 112 -14.42 13.13 8.41
CA SER A 112 -15.35 13.09 7.28
C SER A 112 -14.57 13.04 5.97
N LEU A 113 -15.08 12.36 4.94
CA LEU A 113 -14.50 12.38 3.60
C LEU A 113 -14.78 13.72 2.91
N LYS A 114 -13.72 14.42 2.52
CA LYS A 114 -13.76 15.71 1.79
C LYS A 114 -12.89 15.71 0.53
N GLU A 115 -11.99 14.75 0.43
CA GLU A 115 -11.04 14.58 -0.67
C GLU A 115 -11.28 13.22 -1.30
N SER A 116 -10.77 13.03 -2.52
CA SER A 116 -10.92 11.75 -3.19
C SER A 116 -10.25 10.63 -2.40
N ALA A 117 -10.94 9.50 -2.31
CA ALA A 117 -10.50 8.38 -1.52
C ALA A 117 -10.83 7.05 -2.19
N VAL A 118 -10.07 6.03 -1.82
CA VAL A 118 -10.36 4.63 -2.13
C VAL A 118 -10.74 3.92 -0.83
N LEU A 119 -11.89 3.28 -0.82
CA LEU A 119 -12.44 2.54 0.31
C LEU A 119 -12.49 1.07 -0.09
N LEU A 120 -11.67 0.25 0.58
CA LEU A 120 -11.48 -1.16 0.29
C LEU A 120 -12.22 -2.01 1.32
N ASP A 121 -13.26 -2.69 0.86
CA ASP A 121 -14.09 -3.55 1.71
C ASP A 121 -13.59 -4.99 1.68
N GLY A 122 -12.81 -5.36 2.70
CA GLY A 122 -12.38 -6.73 2.95
C GLY A 122 -11.46 -7.31 1.88
N LEU A 123 -10.68 -6.49 1.17
CA LEU A 123 -9.83 -6.92 0.06
C LEU A 123 -8.67 -7.80 0.54
N GLN A 124 -8.66 -9.08 0.20
CA GLN A 124 -7.73 -10.05 0.81
C GLN A 124 -6.45 -10.30 0.01
N ASP A 125 -6.47 -10.09 -1.31
CA ASP A 125 -5.30 -10.38 -2.13
C ASP A 125 -4.23 -9.27 -2.00
N PRO A 126 -3.00 -9.59 -1.55
CA PRO A 126 -1.93 -8.61 -1.44
C PRO A 126 -1.49 -7.98 -2.77
N GLY A 127 -1.61 -8.72 -3.87
CA GLY A 127 -1.26 -8.26 -5.21
C GLY A 127 -2.23 -7.20 -5.71
N ASN A 128 -3.53 -7.46 -5.56
CA ASN A 128 -4.60 -6.51 -5.85
C ASN A 128 -4.48 -5.26 -4.98
N LEU A 129 -4.31 -5.42 -3.66
CA LEU A 129 -4.14 -4.29 -2.76
C LEU A 129 -2.95 -3.42 -3.19
N GLY A 130 -1.77 -4.00 -3.41
CA GLY A 130 -0.60 -3.23 -3.86
C GLY A 130 -0.82 -2.55 -5.22
N SER A 131 -1.48 -3.22 -6.15
CA SER A 131 -1.79 -2.66 -7.48
C SER A 131 -2.79 -1.49 -7.41
N ILE A 132 -3.77 -1.57 -6.51
CA ILE A 132 -4.70 -0.46 -6.24
C ILE A 132 -3.97 0.71 -5.61
N LEU A 133 -3.12 0.48 -4.60
CA LEU A 133 -2.30 1.54 -4.00
C LEU A 133 -1.45 2.23 -5.06
N ARG A 134 -0.79 1.46 -5.93
CA ARG A 134 0.01 2.02 -7.04
C ARG A 134 -0.82 2.86 -7.99
N SER A 135 -2.02 2.41 -8.34
CA SER A 135 -2.94 3.14 -9.21
C SER A 135 -3.45 4.42 -8.54
N ALA A 136 -3.80 4.37 -7.25
CA ALA A 136 -4.25 5.51 -6.47
C ALA A 136 -3.15 6.59 -6.38
N ALA A 137 -1.92 6.18 -6.06
CA ALA A 137 -0.77 7.08 -6.02
C ALA A 137 -0.53 7.75 -7.38
N ALA A 138 -0.56 6.97 -8.48
CA ALA A 138 -0.37 7.48 -9.84
C ALA A 138 -1.50 8.41 -10.29
N ALA A 139 -2.74 8.13 -9.90
CA ALA A 139 -3.91 8.96 -10.21
C ALA A 139 -4.03 10.20 -9.30
N GLY A 140 -3.19 10.33 -8.26
CA GLY A 140 -3.22 11.43 -7.31
C GLY A 140 -4.33 11.32 -6.26
N VAL A 141 -4.91 10.13 -6.06
CA VAL A 141 -5.87 9.84 -4.99
C VAL A 141 -5.10 9.36 -3.77
N LYS A 142 -4.97 10.24 -2.78
CA LYS A 142 -4.03 10.04 -1.65
C LYS A 142 -4.59 9.18 -0.51
N GLN A 143 -5.90 9.22 -0.28
CA GLN A 143 -6.50 8.56 0.88
C GLN A 143 -6.96 7.15 0.52
N VAL A 144 -6.50 6.16 1.28
CA VAL A 144 -6.90 4.76 1.13
C VAL A 144 -7.33 4.21 2.48
N PHE A 145 -8.59 3.79 2.57
CA PHE A 145 -9.18 3.22 3.78
C PHE A 145 -9.44 1.74 3.56
N CYS A 146 -8.92 0.90 4.45
CA CYS A 146 -9.05 -0.54 4.40
C CYS A 146 -9.93 -1.03 5.56
N SER A 147 -11.07 -1.65 5.27
CA SER A 147 -11.93 -2.22 6.32
C SER A 147 -11.26 -3.41 7.02
N PRO A 148 -11.74 -3.80 8.22
CA PRO A 148 -11.33 -5.06 8.84
C PRO A 148 -11.48 -6.24 7.88
N GLY A 149 -10.48 -7.13 7.86
CA GLY A 149 -10.43 -8.25 6.91
C GLY A 149 -9.67 -7.96 5.61
N THR A 150 -9.35 -6.70 5.34
CA THR A 150 -8.42 -6.33 4.26
C THR A 150 -7.00 -6.81 4.59
N ALA A 151 -6.24 -7.23 3.56
CA ALA A 151 -4.83 -7.58 3.70
C ALA A 151 -4.04 -6.43 4.36
N ALA A 152 -3.07 -6.78 5.21
CA ALA A 152 -2.22 -5.77 5.84
C ALA A 152 -1.42 -5.01 4.77
N ALA A 153 -1.73 -3.73 4.60
CA ALA A 153 -1.18 -2.85 3.59
C ALA A 153 0.34 -2.73 3.74
N TRP A 154 0.85 -2.76 4.97
CA TRP A 154 2.29 -2.69 5.27
C TRP A 154 2.97 -4.07 5.35
N SER A 155 2.34 -5.13 4.84
CA SER A 155 3.00 -6.43 4.72
C SER A 155 4.05 -6.44 3.59
N PRO A 156 5.10 -7.28 3.68
CA PRO A 156 6.12 -7.37 2.64
C PRO A 156 5.57 -7.65 1.24
N LYS A 157 4.51 -8.47 1.14
CA LYS A 157 3.86 -8.79 -0.14
C LYS A 157 3.18 -7.55 -0.76
N VAL A 158 2.45 -6.78 0.05
CA VAL A 158 1.75 -5.57 -0.44
C VAL A 158 2.76 -4.47 -0.75
N LEU A 159 3.77 -4.25 0.09
CA LEU A 159 4.85 -3.29 -0.17
C LEU A 159 5.53 -3.56 -1.52
N ARG A 160 5.83 -4.84 -1.80
CA ARG A 160 6.39 -5.26 -3.09
C ARG A 160 5.44 -4.96 -4.24
N ALA A 161 4.18 -5.35 -4.14
CA ALA A 161 3.19 -5.10 -5.19
C ALA A 161 2.94 -3.59 -5.41
N GLY A 162 2.99 -2.79 -4.34
CA GLY A 162 2.80 -1.34 -4.38
C GLY A 162 4.00 -0.56 -4.90
N MET A 163 5.20 -1.15 -4.94
CA MET A 163 6.41 -0.56 -5.53
C MET A 163 6.72 0.87 -5.02
N GLY A 164 6.46 1.14 -3.73
CA GLY A 164 6.72 2.43 -3.09
C GLY A 164 5.51 3.38 -3.01
N ALA A 165 4.34 3.00 -3.56
CA ALA A 165 3.12 3.81 -3.49
C ALA A 165 2.74 4.20 -2.06
N HIS A 166 2.98 3.32 -1.08
CA HIS A 166 2.73 3.54 0.34
C HIS A 166 3.34 4.82 0.90
N PHE A 167 4.43 5.30 0.31
CA PHE A 167 5.19 6.42 0.88
C PHE A 167 4.60 7.78 0.52
N VAL A 168 3.67 7.81 -0.44
CA VAL A 168 2.96 9.01 -0.91
C VAL A 168 1.45 8.96 -0.70
N LEU A 169 0.97 7.90 -0.04
CA LEU A 169 -0.44 7.69 0.31
C LEU A 169 -0.65 7.80 1.82
N ASP A 170 -1.85 8.22 2.20
CA ASP A 170 -2.37 8.12 3.55
C ASP A 170 -3.22 6.85 3.64
N ILE A 171 -2.66 5.83 4.29
CA ILE A 171 -3.27 4.50 4.40
C ILE A 171 -3.83 4.28 5.80
N PHE A 172 -5.13 3.98 5.89
CA PHE A 172 -5.84 3.73 7.14
C PHE A 172 -6.30 2.28 7.20
N GLU A 173 -5.62 1.44 8.00
CA GLU A 173 -6.01 0.04 8.20
C GLU A 173 -7.09 -0.13 9.28
N ASN A 174 -7.98 -1.11 9.07
CA ASN A 174 -9.10 -1.43 9.97
C ASN A 174 -10.06 -0.24 10.18
N ALA A 175 -10.28 0.55 9.13
CA ALA A 175 -11.19 1.68 9.15
C ALA A 175 -12.66 1.21 9.22
N ASP A 176 -13.48 1.90 10.00
CA ASP A 176 -14.93 1.72 9.96
C ASP A 176 -15.48 2.45 8.73
N LEU A 177 -15.60 1.71 7.62
CA LEU A 177 -16.06 2.28 6.36
C LEU A 177 -17.52 2.76 6.43
N VAL A 178 -18.38 2.09 7.19
CA VAL A 178 -19.79 2.49 7.32
C VAL A 178 -19.89 3.84 8.01
N ALA A 179 -19.15 4.04 9.10
CA ALA A 179 -19.09 5.32 9.79
C ALA A 179 -18.50 6.43 8.89
N LEU A 180 -17.45 6.13 8.11
CA LEU A 180 -16.86 7.07 7.16
C LEU A 180 -17.83 7.46 6.03
N CYS A 181 -18.56 6.50 5.48
CA CYS A 181 -19.58 6.75 4.46
C CYS A 181 -20.71 7.64 5.01
N ALA A 182 -21.20 7.34 6.22
CA ALA A 182 -22.23 8.16 6.88
C ALA A 182 -21.77 9.61 7.12
N ALA A 183 -20.48 9.82 7.37
CA ALA A 183 -19.89 11.15 7.56
C ALA A 183 -19.39 11.81 6.25
N SER A 184 -19.58 11.18 5.09
CA SER A 184 -19.05 11.67 3.82
C SER A 184 -19.66 13.01 3.41
N ARG A 185 -18.84 13.91 2.86
CA ARG A 185 -19.27 15.18 2.24
C ARG A 185 -19.07 15.18 0.72
N ILE A 186 -18.73 14.02 0.17
CA ILE A 186 -18.47 13.81 -1.25
C ILE A 186 -19.26 12.59 -1.74
N PRO A 187 -19.54 12.49 -3.05
CA PRO A 187 -20.23 11.33 -3.61
C PRO A 187 -19.46 10.02 -3.32
N LEU A 188 -20.22 9.00 -2.94
CA LEU A 188 -19.73 7.63 -2.73
C LEU A 188 -20.15 6.79 -3.94
N LEU A 189 -19.17 6.23 -4.65
CA LEU A 189 -19.39 5.45 -5.87
C LEU A 189 -19.00 4.00 -5.62
N ALA A 190 -19.99 3.11 -5.56
CA ALA A 190 -19.78 1.67 -5.47
C ALA A 190 -19.65 1.05 -6.86
N THR A 191 -18.58 0.30 -7.09
CA THR A 191 -18.41 -0.44 -8.34
C THR A 191 -19.20 -1.74 -8.30
N SER A 192 -20.08 -1.94 -9.29
CA SER A 192 -20.89 -3.14 -9.43
C SER A 192 -21.04 -3.52 -10.90
N SER A 193 -20.93 -4.81 -11.23
CA SER A 193 -21.19 -5.32 -12.59
C SER A 193 -22.67 -5.25 -12.96
N HIS A 194 -23.56 -5.08 -11.99
CA HIS A 194 -25.01 -5.00 -12.16
C HIS A 194 -25.55 -3.57 -12.20
N ALA A 195 -24.69 -2.56 -12.00
CA ALA A 195 -25.12 -1.18 -12.03
C ALA A 195 -25.59 -0.75 -13.43
N ALA A 196 -26.65 0.06 -13.48
CA ALA A 196 -27.18 0.59 -14.73
C ALA A 196 -26.39 1.82 -15.24
N GLN A 197 -25.83 2.61 -14.33
CA GLN A 197 -25.06 3.81 -14.67
C GLN A 197 -23.61 3.43 -14.97
N THR A 198 -23.09 3.84 -16.13
CA THR A 198 -21.66 3.66 -16.42
C THR A 198 -20.81 4.74 -15.76
N ILE A 199 -19.58 4.39 -15.38
CA ILE A 199 -18.57 5.34 -14.89
C ILE A 199 -18.34 6.53 -15.84
N TYR A 200 -18.59 6.38 -17.14
CA TYR A 200 -18.38 7.42 -18.14
C TYR A 200 -19.49 8.48 -18.17
N ASP A 201 -20.66 8.16 -17.59
CA ASP A 201 -21.80 9.06 -17.46
C ASP A 201 -21.81 9.80 -16.11
N CYS A 202 -20.88 9.46 -15.21
CA CYS A 202 -20.75 10.10 -13.91
C CYS A 202 -19.93 11.39 -14.01
N ASP A 203 -20.34 12.42 -13.26
CA ASP A 203 -19.51 13.59 -13.02
C ASP A 203 -18.44 13.26 -11.97
N LEU A 204 -17.20 13.13 -12.44
CA LEU A 204 -16.00 12.84 -11.65
C LEU A 204 -15.03 14.03 -11.64
N SER A 205 -15.50 15.22 -12.04
CA SER A 205 -14.70 16.45 -12.02
C SER A 205 -14.40 16.93 -10.59
N GLY A 206 -15.26 16.56 -9.63
CA GLY A 206 -15.09 16.80 -8.20
C GLY A 206 -14.37 15.68 -7.44
N PRO A 207 -14.18 15.84 -6.11
CA PRO A 207 -13.74 14.76 -5.26
C PRO A 207 -14.83 13.69 -5.12
N VAL A 208 -14.46 12.42 -5.26
CA VAL A 208 -15.35 11.26 -5.05
C VAL A 208 -14.64 10.18 -4.23
N ALA A 209 -15.39 9.34 -3.54
CA ALA A 209 -14.87 8.18 -2.82
C ALA A 209 -15.31 6.89 -3.51
N TRP A 210 -14.34 6.06 -3.89
CA TRP A 210 -14.55 4.79 -4.59
C TRP A 210 -14.68 3.65 -3.60
N LEU A 211 -15.85 3.00 -3.57
CA LEU A 211 -16.10 1.78 -2.82
C LEU A 211 -15.79 0.57 -3.71
N LEU A 212 -14.74 -0.17 -3.33
CA LEU A 212 -14.27 -1.36 -4.02
C LEU A 212 -14.35 -2.54 -3.05
N GLY A 213 -14.96 -3.63 -3.50
CA GLY A 213 -15.26 -4.77 -2.65
C GLY A 213 -14.34 -5.97 -2.82
N HIS A 214 -14.72 -7.04 -2.11
CA HIS A 214 -14.06 -8.33 -2.16
C HIS A 214 -14.17 -8.96 -3.55
N GLU A 215 -13.11 -9.64 -4.01
CA GLU A 215 -12.97 -10.19 -5.37
C GLU A 215 -14.11 -11.13 -5.80
N GLY A 216 -14.76 -11.79 -4.84
CA GLY A 216 -15.89 -12.71 -5.11
C GLY A 216 -17.26 -12.26 -4.60
N GLN A 217 -17.33 -11.29 -3.67
CA GLN A 217 -18.61 -10.89 -3.05
C GLN A 217 -19.00 -9.45 -3.39
N GLY A 218 -18.09 -8.69 -4.01
CA GLY A 218 -18.29 -7.27 -4.23
C GLY A 218 -18.30 -6.49 -2.92
N VAL A 219 -18.88 -5.30 -2.97
CA VAL A 219 -19.03 -4.40 -1.83
C VAL A 219 -20.11 -4.96 -0.91
N SER A 220 -19.95 -4.90 0.42
CA SER A 220 -20.99 -5.34 1.35
C SER A 220 -22.30 -4.56 1.20
N ALA A 221 -23.44 -5.18 1.49
CA ALA A 221 -24.76 -4.55 1.37
C ALA A 221 -24.85 -3.23 2.16
N ALA A 222 -24.28 -3.17 3.37
CA ALA A 222 -24.26 -1.96 4.18
C ALA A 222 -23.53 -0.78 3.52
N LEU A 223 -22.48 -1.06 2.73
CA LEU A 223 -21.75 -0.05 1.98
C LEU A 223 -22.39 0.27 0.63
N GLN A 224 -23.07 -0.69 0.00
CA GLN A 224 -23.91 -0.43 -1.17
C GLN A 224 -25.06 0.51 -0.81
N ASP A 225 -25.77 0.24 0.29
CA ASP A 225 -26.87 1.08 0.80
C ASP A 225 -26.40 2.50 1.16
N ALA A 226 -25.12 2.66 1.53
CA ALA A 226 -24.53 3.96 1.83
C ALA A 226 -24.00 4.69 0.58
N ALA A 227 -23.86 3.99 -0.56
CA ALA A 227 -23.35 4.58 -1.79
C ALA A 227 -24.34 5.60 -2.36
N THR A 228 -23.82 6.72 -2.87
CA THR A 228 -24.63 7.72 -3.58
C THR A 228 -24.94 7.24 -4.99
N HIS A 229 -24.00 6.53 -5.60
CA HIS A 229 -24.13 5.95 -6.92
C HIS A 229 -23.57 4.53 -6.93
N GLU A 230 -24.24 3.66 -7.68
CA GLU A 230 -23.65 2.41 -8.16
C GLU A 230 -23.26 2.59 -9.61
N VAL A 231 -22.04 2.16 -9.95
CA VAL A 231 -21.46 2.40 -11.27
C VAL A 231 -20.81 1.14 -11.84
N VAL A 232 -20.94 0.97 -13.16
CA VAL A 232 -20.36 -0.15 -13.91
C VAL A 232 -19.27 0.33 -14.87
N ILE A 233 -18.22 -0.46 -15.00
CA ILE A 233 -17.30 -0.38 -16.12
C ILE A 233 -17.90 -1.20 -17.26
N PRO A 234 -18.28 -0.59 -18.39
CA PRO A 234 -18.86 -1.31 -19.51
C PRO A 234 -17.92 -2.41 -20.01
N HIS A 235 -18.46 -3.62 -20.16
CA HIS A 235 -17.74 -4.79 -20.65
C HIS A 235 -18.63 -5.59 -21.60
N LEU A 236 -18.02 -6.26 -22.57
CA LEU A 236 -18.71 -7.03 -23.61
C LEU A 236 -19.05 -8.44 -23.10
N GLY A 237 -19.95 -8.55 -22.11
CA GLY A 237 -20.80 -9.70 -21.74
C GLY A 237 -20.23 -11.13 -21.55
N GLU A 238 -19.00 -11.44 -21.96
CA GLU A 238 -18.41 -12.78 -21.91
C GLU A 238 -17.74 -13.08 -20.56
N MET A 239 -17.47 -12.03 -19.78
CA MET A 239 -16.87 -12.10 -18.45
C MET A 239 -17.82 -11.50 -17.42
N GLU A 240 -17.97 -12.17 -16.27
CA GLU A 240 -18.87 -11.72 -15.20
C GLU A 240 -18.36 -10.48 -14.45
N SER A 241 -17.03 -10.32 -14.36
CA SER A 241 -16.40 -9.20 -13.66
C SER A 241 -14.95 -8.96 -14.10
N LEU A 242 -14.45 -7.76 -13.81
CA LEU A 242 -13.03 -7.42 -13.91
C LEU A 242 -12.32 -7.73 -12.59
N ASN A 243 -11.02 -8.01 -12.67
CA ASN A 243 -10.16 -7.98 -11.48
C ASN A 243 -10.30 -6.61 -10.77
N VAL A 244 -10.46 -6.62 -9.45
CA VAL A 244 -10.73 -5.41 -8.66
C VAL A 244 -9.64 -4.34 -8.80
N ALA A 245 -8.37 -4.72 -8.95
CA ALA A 245 -7.29 -3.76 -9.15
C ALA A 245 -7.34 -3.13 -10.55
N ALA A 246 -7.70 -3.90 -11.57
CA ALA A 246 -7.93 -3.37 -12.92
C ALA A 246 -9.14 -2.42 -12.93
N ALA A 247 -10.24 -2.81 -12.26
CA ALA A 247 -11.42 -1.97 -12.12
C ALA A 247 -11.09 -0.64 -11.41
N ALA A 248 -10.36 -0.71 -10.29
CA ALA A 248 -9.88 0.46 -9.58
C ALA A 248 -9.06 1.38 -10.48
N ALA A 249 -8.11 0.82 -11.25
CA ALA A 249 -7.29 1.61 -12.16
C ALA A 249 -8.15 2.35 -13.19
N VAL A 250 -9.12 1.69 -13.82
CA VAL A 250 -10.03 2.33 -14.78
C VAL A 250 -10.81 3.48 -14.11
N CYS A 251 -11.41 3.25 -12.95
CA CYS A 251 -12.16 4.29 -12.22
C CYS A 251 -11.28 5.49 -11.84
N LEU A 252 -10.09 5.24 -11.29
CA LEU A 252 -9.17 6.28 -10.84
C LEU A 252 -8.61 7.12 -12.00
N PHE A 253 -8.30 6.48 -13.13
CA PHE A 253 -7.79 7.20 -14.30
C PHE A 253 -8.90 7.90 -15.08
N GLU A 254 -10.14 7.41 -15.07
CA GLU A 254 -11.28 8.16 -15.62
C GLU A 254 -11.56 9.41 -14.79
N GLN A 255 -11.51 9.32 -13.46
CA GLN A 255 -11.57 10.49 -12.58
C GLN A 255 -10.45 11.49 -12.91
N LEU A 256 -9.20 11.01 -13.05
CA LEU A 256 -8.08 11.87 -13.42
C LEU A 256 -8.29 12.55 -14.77
N ARG A 257 -8.80 11.82 -15.77
CA ARG A 257 -9.12 12.36 -17.10
C ARG A 257 -10.12 13.50 -16.99
N GLN A 258 -11.25 13.32 -16.32
CA GLN A 258 -12.24 14.39 -16.16
C GLN A 258 -11.69 15.62 -15.43
N ARG A 259 -10.83 15.41 -14.43
CA ARG A 259 -10.21 16.50 -13.65
C ARG A 259 -9.11 17.25 -14.39
N THR A 260 -8.54 16.66 -15.43
CA THR A 260 -7.48 17.27 -16.26
C THR A 260 -8.02 17.93 -17.51
N VAL A 261 -9.13 17.46 -18.07
CA VAL A 261 -9.77 18.05 -19.27
C VAL A 261 -10.34 19.46 -19.02
N GLY A 262 -10.54 19.86 -17.76
CA GLY A 262 -10.95 21.21 -17.35
C GLY A 262 -9.83 22.16 -16.90
N ARG A 263 -8.54 21.79 -17.09
CA ARG A 263 -7.37 22.64 -16.82
C ARG A 263 -6.68 23.03 -18.13
#